data_AF-A8NIW3-F1
#
_entry.id   AF-A8NIW3-F1
#
_cell.length_a   1.000
_cell.length_b   1.000
_cell.length_c   1.000
_cell.angle_alpha   90.00
_cell.angle_beta   90.00
_cell.angle_gamma   90.00
#
_symmetry.space_group_name_H-M   'P 1'
#
loop_
_entity.id
_entity.type
_entity.pdbx_description
1 polymer ?
#
loop_
_entity_poly.entity_id
_entity_poly.type
_entity_poly.pdbx_seq_one_letter_code
_entity_poly.pdbx_strand_id
1 'polypeptide(L)'
;MVEMDQVQYPQTHSALVDLSTTFALVLDAIQRNEVLGPVLQQWALASILDKVSYELIQVTSPNAGFHFGASHTTEEAVLAFDIHDHASKIESMAPILWALFTGLFSTEPKGRSFKKAWRDAKRRKVGRKRADSIPRRVEVEMEDIGFSDDEDLLDGMVLDEDEDEPEDWEDQIMRRRRSNVKMRQVFCISALMNTINNRCNALQSVNGVYLHAASAPDRVHELFSKVGLSISIQSTNNAIQYMSKTTIKKAKALGLSFLSSYAFDNLDIGQAKGTPTIDSTSARISSSEGMSMSVFGGSSMRSERVMFVDLFKFQRAHLVASRRVTHNDDESDGGDGLKP
;
A
#
# COMPACT_ATOMS: atom_id res chain seq x y z
N MET A 1 -36.11 28.59 8.18
CA MET A 1 -36.91 27.50 7.56
C MET A 1 -37.26 27.96 6.17
N VAL A 2 -36.58 27.43 5.16
CA VAL A 2 -36.89 27.68 3.74
C VAL A 2 -37.61 26.41 3.28
N GLU A 3 -38.86 26.53 2.86
CA GLU A 3 -39.58 25.44 2.21
C GLU A 3 -38.81 25.05 0.94
N MET A 4 -38.21 23.86 0.93
CA MET A 4 -37.69 23.28 -0.31
C MET A 4 -38.90 22.85 -1.14
N ASP A 5 -39.25 23.67 -2.13
CA ASP A 5 -40.24 23.32 -3.16
C ASP A 5 -39.91 21.94 -3.73
N GLN A 6 -40.88 21.04 -3.66
CA GLN A 6 -40.75 19.72 -4.27
C GLN A 6 -40.58 19.90 -5.78
N VAL A 7 -39.36 19.68 -6.26
CA VAL A 7 -39.07 19.58 -7.68
C VAL A 7 -39.87 18.39 -8.23
N GLN A 8 -41.02 18.66 -8.83
CA GLN A 8 -41.76 17.67 -9.61
C GLN A 8 -40.89 17.30 -10.81
N TYR A 9 -40.23 16.14 -10.73
CA TYR A 9 -39.56 15.55 -11.88
C TYR A 9 -40.62 15.29 -12.97
N PRO A 10 -40.38 15.70 -14.23
CA PRO A 10 -41.33 15.48 -15.32
C PRO A 10 -41.61 13.99 -15.45
N GLN A 11 -42.90 13.62 -15.52
CA GLN A 11 -43.30 12.24 -15.73
C GLN A 11 -42.63 11.71 -17.00
N THR A 12 -41.79 10.68 -16.84
CA THR A 12 -41.14 10.01 -17.97
C THR A 12 -42.22 9.43 -18.87
N HIS A 13 -42.31 9.98 -20.09
CA HIS A 13 -43.31 9.58 -21.09
C HIS A 13 -43.19 8.07 -21.38
N SER A 14 -44.30 7.33 -21.33
CA SER A 14 -44.32 5.86 -21.49
C SER A 14 -43.57 5.38 -22.75
N ALA A 15 -43.71 6.12 -23.86
CA ALA A 15 -43.00 5.83 -25.11
C ALA A 15 -41.45 5.80 -24.98
N LEU A 16 -40.85 6.57 -24.05
CA LEU A 16 -39.39 6.53 -23.83
C LEU A 16 -38.96 5.24 -23.12
N VAL A 17 -39.81 4.71 -22.23
CA VAL A 17 -39.57 3.43 -21.55
C VAL A 17 -39.65 2.29 -22.56
N ASP A 18 -40.66 2.31 -23.43
CA ASP A 18 -40.82 1.32 -24.50
C ASP A 18 -39.65 1.37 -25.48
N LEU A 19 -39.19 2.58 -25.84
CA LEU A 19 -38.05 2.78 -26.73
C LEU A 19 -36.76 2.25 -26.10
N SER A 20 -36.49 2.52 -24.82
CA SER A 20 -35.27 2.03 -24.16
C SER A 20 -35.23 0.51 -24.05
N THR A 21 -36.38 -0.11 -23.77
CA THR A 21 -36.52 -1.58 -23.71
C THR A 21 -36.34 -2.21 -25.10
N THR A 22 -36.97 -1.64 -26.12
CA THR A 22 -36.87 -2.12 -27.51
C THR A 22 -35.46 -1.94 -28.05
N PHE A 23 -34.78 -0.85 -27.69
CA PHE A 23 -33.41 -0.58 -28.13
C PHE A 23 -32.42 -1.65 -27.66
N ALA A 24 -32.54 -2.13 -26.42
CA ALA A 24 -31.68 -3.21 -25.91
C ALA A 24 -31.85 -4.51 -26.72
N LEU A 25 -33.09 -4.87 -27.08
CA LEU A 25 -33.38 -6.04 -27.91
C LEU A 25 -32.81 -5.89 -29.34
N VAL A 26 -32.92 -4.69 -29.92
CA VAL A 26 -32.34 -4.38 -31.23
C VAL A 26 -30.82 -4.49 -31.20
N LEU A 27 -30.16 -3.95 -30.17
CA LEU A 27 -28.71 -4.05 -30.01
C LEU A 27 -28.25 -5.51 -29.85
N ASP A 28 -28.95 -6.31 -29.05
CA ASP A 28 -28.65 -7.75 -28.90
C ASP A 28 -28.84 -8.50 -30.23
N ALA A 29 -29.89 -8.18 -30.99
CA ALA A 29 -30.10 -8.76 -32.32
C ALA A 29 -29.00 -8.36 -33.31
N ILE A 30 -28.55 -7.10 -33.32
CA ILE A 30 -27.42 -6.62 -34.14
C ILE A 30 -26.12 -7.30 -33.70
N GLN A 31 -25.89 -7.44 -32.40
CA GLN A 31 -24.68 -8.05 -31.85
C GLN A 31 -24.54 -9.53 -32.25
N ARG A 32 -25.66 -10.26 -32.35
CA ARG A 32 -25.68 -11.67 -32.80
C ARG A 32 -25.58 -11.84 -34.32
N ASN A 33 -25.73 -10.77 -35.09
CA ASN A 33 -25.60 -10.81 -36.54
C ASN A 33 -24.12 -10.92 -36.95
N GLU A 34 -23.79 -11.87 -37.83
CA GLU A 34 -22.39 -12.13 -38.24
C GLU A 34 -21.72 -10.94 -38.96
N VAL A 35 -22.50 -10.11 -39.66
CA VAL A 35 -21.98 -8.97 -40.43
C VAL A 35 -21.99 -7.70 -39.60
N LEU A 36 -23.11 -7.41 -38.92
CA LEU A 36 -23.27 -6.16 -38.17
C LEU A 36 -22.66 -6.21 -36.76
N GLY A 37 -22.52 -7.41 -36.17
CA GLY A 37 -21.96 -7.60 -34.84
C GLY A 37 -20.55 -7.02 -34.69
N PRO A 38 -19.59 -7.37 -35.57
CA PRO A 38 -18.25 -6.78 -35.54
C PRO A 38 -18.23 -5.25 -35.69
N VAL A 39 -19.09 -4.70 -36.54
CA VAL A 39 -19.21 -3.24 -36.75
C VAL A 39 -19.72 -2.56 -35.48
N LEU A 40 -20.77 -3.11 -34.85
CA LEU A 40 -21.30 -2.61 -33.58
C LEU A 40 -20.25 -2.69 -32.47
N GLN A 41 -19.50 -3.79 -32.37
CA GLN A 41 -18.43 -3.96 -31.39
C GLN A 41 -17.30 -2.95 -31.59
N GLN A 42 -16.87 -2.73 -32.83
CA GLN A 42 -15.84 -1.75 -33.16
C GLN A 42 -16.29 -0.32 -32.81
N TRP A 43 -17.53 0.04 -33.16
CA TRP A 43 -18.11 1.33 -32.80
C TRP A 43 -18.22 1.52 -31.29
N ALA A 44 -18.68 0.49 -30.56
CA ALA A 44 -18.80 0.53 -29.10
C ALA A 44 -17.41 0.67 -28.44
N LEU A 45 -16.41 -0.08 -28.92
CA LEU A 45 -15.04 0.03 -28.44
C LEU A 45 -14.47 1.43 -28.69
N ALA A 46 -14.63 1.97 -29.90
CA ALA A 46 -14.16 3.33 -30.22
C ALA A 46 -14.83 4.38 -29.32
N SER A 47 -16.13 4.24 -29.08
CA SER A 47 -16.89 5.13 -28.20
C SER A 47 -16.43 5.05 -26.74
N ILE A 48 -16.17 3.84 -26.23
CA ILE A 48 -15.64 3.64 -24.87
C ILE A 48 -14.24 4.23 -24.75
N LEU A 49 -13.37 4.00 -25.75
CA LEU A 49 -12.00 4.53 -25.74
C LEU A 49 -11.97 6.05 -25.75
N ASP A 50 -12.84 6.71 -26.52
CA ASP A 50 -12.97 8.17 -26.52
C ASP A 50 -13.35 8.70 -25.13
N LYS A 51 -14.38 8.09 -24.50
CA LYS A 51 -14.82 8.47 -23.16
C LYS A 51 -13.76 8.22 -22.08
N VAL A 52 -13.12 7.05 -22.11
CA VAL A 52 -12.04 6.69 -21.18
C VAL A 52 -10.85 7.64 -21.33
N SER A 53 -10.48 7.99 -22.57
CA SER A 53 -9.40 8.95 -22.83
C SER A 53 -9.72 10.33 -22.27
N TYR A 54 -10.96 10.80 -22.47
CA TYR A 54 -11.43 12.05 -21.89
C TYR A 54 -11.39 12.05 -20.36
N GLU A 55 -11.90 11.00 -19.72
CA GLU A 55 -11.87 10.86 -18.27
C GLU A 55 -10.43 10.80 -17.71
N LEU A 56 -9.51 10.10 -18.40
CA LEU A 56 -8.09 10.07 -18.05
C LEU A 56 -7.45 11.46 -18.09
N ILE A 57 -7.79 12.29 -19.08
CA ILE A 57 -7.33 13.69 -19.15
C ILE A 57 -7.88 14.49 -17.95
N GLN A 58 -9.14 14.25 -17.56
CA GLN A 58 -9.74 14.94 -16.42
C GLN A 58 -9.07 14.57 -15.09
N VAL A 59 -8.85 13.27 -14.83
CA VAL A 59 -8.16 12.84 -13.60
C VAL A 59 -6.68 13.21 -13.60
N THR A 60 -6.04 13.43 -14.74
CA THR A 60 -4.64 13.89 -14.79
C THR A 60 -4.46 15.40 -14.75
N SER A 61 -5.56 16.16 -14.72
CA SER A 61 -5.52 17.62 -14.64
C SER A 61 -4.88 18.11 -13.32
N PRO A 62 -4.20 19.27 -13.29
CA PRO A 62 -3.62 19.82 -12.05
C PRO A 62 -4.66 20.03 -10.94
N ASN A 63 -5.89 20.35 -11.31
CA ASN A 63 -7.00 20.60 -10.38
C ASN A 63 -7.57 19.31 -9.78
N ALA A 64 -7.23 18.15 -10.35
CA ALA A 64 -7.64 16.84 -9.82
C ALA A 64 -6.94 16.51 -8.50
N GLY A 65 -5.91 17.25 -8.08
CA GLY A 65 -5.26 17.07 -6.77
C GLY A 65 -4.49 15.76 -6.61
N PHE A 66 -4.12 15.11 -7.72
CA PHE A 66 -3.27 13.91 -7.73
C PHE A 66 -1.81 14.25 -8.02
N HIS A 67 -1.48 15.54 -8.10
CA HIS A 67 -0.13 16.01 -8.39
C HIS A 67 0.71 16.10 -7.12
N PHE A 68 1.91 15.53 -7.14
CA PHE A 68 2.76 15.49 -5.95
C PHE A 68 4.20 15.90 -6.26
N GLY A 69 4.52 17.16 -5.95
CA GLY A 69 5.87 17.68 -6.11
C GLY A 69 6.77 17.20 -4.99
N ALA A 70 7.70 16.28 -5.25
CA ALA A 70 8.65 15.76 -4.24
C ALA A 70 9.42 16.87 -3.48
N SER A 71 9.68 18.01 -4.13
CA SER A 71 10.34 19.18 -3.52
C SER A 71 9.43 20.04 -2.64
N HIS A 72 8.11 19.82 -2.69
CA HIS A 72 7.09 20.58 -1.96
C HIS A 72 6.21 19.70 -1.09
N THR A 73 6.46 18.39 -1.08
CA THR A 73 5.79 17.42 -0.22
C THR A 73 5.97 17.79 1.24
N THR A 74 4.89 18.10 1.92
CA THR A 74 4.88 18.23 3.37
C THR A 74 4.66 16.88 4.02
N GLU A 75 5.15 16.74 5.25
CA GLU A 75 4.85 15.57 6.11
C GLU A 75 3.33 15.39 6.26
N GLU A 76 2.60 16.50 6.41
CA GLU A 76 1.14 16.47 6.47
C GLU A 76 0.49 15.90 5.20
N ALA A 77 1.04 16.18 4.01
CA ALA A 77 0.49 15.67 2.76
C ALA A 77 0.71 14.15 2.61
N VAL A 78 1.81 13.61 3.13
CA VAL A 78 2.06 12.16 3.15
C VAL A 78 1.11 11.48 4.16
N LEU A 79 0.94 12.06 5.35
CA LEU A 79 0.08 11.51 6.40
C LEU A 79 -1.42 11.64 6.09
N ALA A 80 -1.81 12.68 5.35
CA ALA A 80 -3.19 12.88 4.91
C ALA A 80 -3.56 12.04 3.67
N PHE A 81 -2.61 11.28 3.11
CA PHE A 81 -2.90 10.41 1.98
C PHE A 81 -3.76 9.23 2.45
N ASP A 82 -4.98 9.16 1.93
CA ASP A 82 -5.89 8.05 2.15
C ASP A 82 -6.29 7.41 0.81
N ILE A 83 -6.15 6.08 0.72
CA ILE A 83 -6.43 5.34 -0.52
C ILE A 83 -7.93 5.29 -0.84
N HIS A 84 -8.82 5.34 0.15
CA HIS A 84 -10.26 5.35 -0.04
C HIS A 84 -10.75 6.72 -0.53
N ASP A 85 -10.16 7.81 -0.04
CA ASP A 85 -10.40 9.15 -0.57
C ASP A 85 -9.92 9.25 -2.02
N HIS A 86 -8.75 8.68 -2.30
CA HIS A 86 -8.21 8.60 -3.66
C HIS A 86 -9.13 7.82 -4.60
N ALA A 87 -9.63 6.66 -4.15
CA ALA A 87 -10.60 5.83 -4.88
C ALA A 87 -11.89 6.60 -5.17
N SER A 88 -12.47 7.21 -4.14
CA SER A 88 -13.74 7.96 -4.25
C SER A 88 -13.60 9.14 -5.21
N LYS A 89 -12.45 9.82 -5.19
CA LYS A 89 -12.16 10.93 -6.10
C LYS A 89 -12.02 10.45 -7.54
N ILE A 90 -11.26 9.39 -7.80
CA ILE A 90 -11.15 8.79 -9.14
C ILE A 90 -12.53 8.34 -9.64
N GLU A 91 -13.30 7.63 -8.82
CA GLU A 91 -14.65 7.15 -9.15
C GLU A 91 -15.59 8.30 -9.53
N SER A 92 -15.52 9.42 -8.81
CA SER A 92 -16.34 10.61 -9.11
C SER A 92 -15.93 11.34 -10.39
N MET A 93 -14.63 11.36 -10.71
CA MET A 93 -14.08 12.10 -11.85
C MET A 93 -14.03 11.28 -13.15
N ALA A 94 -13.94 9.96 -13.02
CA ALA A 94 -13.76 9.01 -14.11
C ALA A 94 -14.64 7.75 -13.92
N PRO A 95 -15.97 7.91 -13.89
CA PRO A 95 -16.89 6.80 -13.61
C PRO A 95 -16.84 5.68 -14.66
N ILE A 96 -16.62 5.98 -15.94
CA ILE A 96 -16.54 4.95 -17.00
C ILE A 96 -15.25 4.15 -16.87
N LEU A 97 -14.12 4.82 -16.67
CA LEU A 97 -12.82 4.19 -16.38
C LEU A 97 -12.91 3.32 -15.13
N TRP A 98 -13.53 3.83 -14.07
CA TRP A 98 -13.73 3.10 -12.83
C TRP A 98 -14.59 1.85 -13.04
N ALA A 99 -15.71 1.97 -13.75
CA ALA A 99 -16.59 0.84 -14.08
C ALA A 99 -15.87 -0.20 -14.95
N LEU A 100 -15.05 0.23 -15.91
CA LEU A 100 -14.24 -0.65 -16.75
C LEU A 100 -13.31 -1.52 -15.89
N PHE A 101 -12.51 -0.91 -15.00
CA PHE A 101 -11.64 -1.66 -14.11
C PHE A 101 -12.42 -2.49 -13.07
N THR A 102 -13.60 -2.04 -12.65
CA THR A 102 -14.49 -2.82 -11.79
C THR A 102 -14.87 -4.12 -12.51
N GLY A 103 -15.29 -4.02 -13.77
CA GLY A 103 -15.63 -5.17 -14.60
C GLY A 103 -14.43 -6.12 -14.77
N LEU A 104 -13.27 -5.57 -15.14
CA LEU A 104 -12.04 -6.35 -15.34
C LEU A 104 -11.62 -7.11 -14.08
N PHE A 105 -11.58 -6.47 -12.91
CA PHE A 105 -11.16 -7.12 -11.66
C PHE A 105 -12.27 -7.94 -10.98
N SER A 106 -13.53 -7.72 -11.32
CA SER A 106 -14.64 -8.57 -10.84
C SER A 106 -14.76 -9.89 -11.60
N THR A 107 -14.01 -10.06 -12.71
CA THR A 107 -14.02 -11.30 -13.50
C THR A 107 -13.28 -12.48 -12.85
N GLU A 108 -12.88 -12.37 -11.57
CA GLU A 108 -12.27 -13.50 -10.85
C GLU A 108 -13.07 -14.79 -11.09
N PRO A 109 -12.39 -15.89 -11.49
CA PRO A 109 -13.05 -17.11 -11.93
C PRO A 109 -13.99 -17.60 -10.82
N LYS A 110 -15.29 -17.46 -11.08
CA LYS A 110 -16.39 -17.68 -10.13
C LYS A 110 -16.12 -18.90 -9.23
N GLY A 111 -15.66 -18.62 -8.00
CA GLY A 111 -15.88 -19.43 -6.80
C GLY A 111 -15.29 -20.84 -6.72
N ARG A 112 -14.62 -21.40 -7.73
CA ARG A 112 -14.10 -22.78 -7.62
C ARG A 112 -12.84 -22.89 -6.78
N SER A 113 -11.94 -21.90 -6.81
CA SER A 113 -10.67 -22.00 -6.07
C SER A 113 -10.91 -21.82 -4.56
N PHE A 114 -11.53 -20.72 -4.15
CA PHE A 114 -11.63 -20.37 -2.74
C PHE A 114 -12.50 -21.35 -1.91
N LYS A 115 -13.70 -21.73 -2.40
CA LYS A 115 -14.54 -22.70 -1.68
C LYS A 115 -13.93 -24.10 -1.63
N LYS A 116 -13.05 -24.44 -2.58
CA LYS A 116 -12.31 -25.70 -2.56
C LYS A 116 -11.14 -25.61 -1.57
N ALA A 117 -10.30 -24.58 -1.70
CA ALA A 117 -9.17 -24.32 -0.80
C ALA A 117 -9.61 -24.27 0.68
N TRP A 118 -10.71 -23.58 0.97
CA TRP A 118 -11.25 -23.52 2.34
C TRP A 118 -11.77 -24.88 2.83
N ARG A 119 -12.49 -25.64 1.98
CA ARG A 119 -12.92 -27.00 2.33
C ARG A 119 -11.73 -27.92 2.57
N ASP A 120 -10.67 -27.78 1.78
CA ASP A 120 -9.44 -28.56 1.91
C ASP A 120 -8.67 -28.15 3.18
N ALA A 121 -8.62 -26.86 3.54
CA ALA A 121 -8.06 -26.36 4.79
C ALA A 121 -8.84 -26.87 6.02
N LYS A 122 -10.18 -26.82 6.00
CA LYS A 122 -11.03 -27.37 7.07
C LYS A 122 -10.82 -28.89 7.21
N ARG A 123 -10.70 -29.62 6.09
CA ARG A 123 -10.36 -31.06 6.09
C ARG A 123 -8.98 -31.35 6.70
N ARG A 124 -7.97 -30.52 6.43
CA ARG A 124 -6.62 -30.64 7.02
C ARG A 124 -6.64 -30.42 8.54
N LYS A 125 -7.38 -29.43 9.04
CA LYS A 125 -7.51 -29.16 10.49
C LYS A 125 -8.19 -30.32 11.23
N VAL A 126 -9.27 -30.88 10.67
CA VAL A 126 -9.94 -32.07 11.25
C VAL A 126 -9.05 -33.32 11.18
N GLY A 127 -8.26 -33.46 10.10
CA GLY A 127 -7.31 -34.58 9.93
C GLY A 127 -6.16 -34.56 10.95
N ARG A 128 -5.57 -33.39 11.23
CA ARG A 128 -4.47 -33.26 12.21
C ARG A 128 -4.87 -33.68 13.62
N LYS A 129 -6.07 -33.30 14.09
CA LYS A 129 -6.57 -33.69 15.42
C LYS A 129 -6.68 -35.21 15.62
N ARG A 130 -6.83 -36.00 14.55
CA ARG A 130 -6.84 -37.48 14.63
C ARG A 130 -5.45 -38.10 14.55
N ALA A 131 -4.47 -37.41 13.97
CA ALA A 131 -3.10 -37.92 13.85
C ALA A 131 -2.29 -37.69 15.13
N ASP A 132 -2.52 -36.59 15.85
CA ASP A 132 -1.80 -36.27 17.10
C ASP A 132 -2.25 -37.11 18.32
N SER A 133 -3.34 -37.88 18.20
CA SER A 133 -3.70 -38.90 19.21
C SER A 133 -2.93 -40.22 19.07
N ILE A 134 -2.05 -40.36 18.07
CA ILE A 134 -1.13 -41.50 17.97
C ILE A 134 0.26 -41.00 18.38
N PRO A 135 0.81 -41.43 19.54
CA PRO A 135 2.12 -40.97 20.00
C PRO A 135 3.19 -41.40 18.99
N ARG A 136 3.66 -40.45 18.17
CA ARG A 136 4.63 -40.70 17.11
C ARG A 136 6.04 -40.56 17.67
N ARG A 137 6.75 -41.69 17.67
CA ARG A 137 8.19 -41.82 17.96
C ARG A 137 8.98 -40.91 17.01
N VAL A 138 9.77 -40.01 17.58
CA VAL A 138 10.53 -38.98 16.86
C VAL A 138 11.72 -39.63 16.14
N GLU A 139 11.68 -39.66 14.81
CA GLU A 139 12.87 -39.78 13.97
C GLU A 139 13.01 -38.46 13.21
N VAL A 140 14.14 -37.79 13.43
CA VAL A 140 14.48 -36.46 12.91
C VAL A 140 15.14 -36.68 11.54
N GLU A 141 14.39 -36.47 10.47
CA GLU A 141 14.97 -36.22 9.15
C GLU A 141 14.85 -34.73 8.82
N MET A 142 16.01 -34.10 8.68
CA MET A 142 16.16 -32.76 8.11
C MET A 142 15.96 -32.88 6.61
N GLU A 143 15.00 -32.15 6.03
CA GLU A 143 15.06 -31.87 4.60
C GLU A 143 14.46 -30.51 4.22
N ASP A 144 15.28 -29.82 3.43
CA ASP A 144 15.03 -28.92 2.32
C ASP A 144 13.98 -27.79 2.43
N ILE A 145 14.51 -26.56 2.48
CA ILE A 145 13.76 -25.30 2.52
C ILE A 145 13.38 -24.92 1.08
N GLY A 146 12.30 -25.52 0.59
CA GLY A 146 11.63 -25.09 -0.64
C GLY A 146 10.80 -23.82 -0.38
N PHE A 147 11.14 -22.73 -1.07
CA PHE A 147 10.35 -21.50 -1.13
C PHE A 147 8.96 -21.79 -1.72
N SER A 148 7.98 -22.02 -0.83
CA SER A 148 6.56 -22.08 -1.14
C SER A 148 6.02 -20.65 -1.25
N ASP A 149 5.21 -20.41 -2.28
CA ASP A 149 4.54 -19.14 -2.56
C ASP A 149 3.42 -18.93 -1.52
N ASP A 150 3.83 -18.52 -0.33
CA ASP A 150 3.03 -18.50 0.90
C ASP A 150 2.10 -17.27 1.00
N GLU A 151 1.13 -17.18 0.08
CA GLU A 151 -0.09 -16.38 0.29
C GLU A 151 -1.07 -17.05 1.27
N ASP A 152 -0.75 -18.26 1.76
CA ASP A 152 -1.53 -19.01 2.76
C ASP A 152 -1.09 -18.74 4.23
N LEU A 153 -0.09 -17.89 4.46
CA LEU A 153 0.50 -17.65 5.80
C LEU A 153 -0.31 -16.71 6.71
N LEU A 154 -1.52 -16.31 6.29
CA LEU A 154 -2.48 -15.50 7.06
C LEU A 154 -3.62 -16.33 7.71
N ASP A 155 -3.50 -17.67 7.78
CA ASP A 155 -4.45 -18.58 8.46
C ASP A 155 -3.94 -19.09 9.84
N GLY A 156 -2.96 -18.37 10.42
CA GLY A 156 -2.35 -18.69 11.71
C GLY A 156 -2.95 -17.98 12.93
N MET A 157 -4.12 -17.34 12.82
CA MET A 157 -4.87 -16.93 14.01
C MET A 157 -5.47 -18.18 14.66
N VAL A 158 -4.83 -18.66 15.72
CA VAL A 158 -5.40 -19.59 16.69
C VAL A 158 -6.62 -18.90 17.30
N LEU A 159 -7.80 -19.15 16.71
CA LEU A 159 -9.07 -18.78 17.30
C LEU A 159 -9.38 -19.82 18.37
N ASP A 160 -9.48 -19.37 19.62
CA ASP A 160 -9.96 -20.17 20.74
C ASP A 160 -11.32 -20.81 20.36
N GLU A 161 -11.42 -22.13 20.47
CA GLU A 161 -12.48 -22.95 19.86
C GLU A 161 -13.86 -22.85 20.54
N ASP A 162 -14.01 -21.91 21.49
CA ASP A 162 -15.19 -21.81 22.36
C ASP A 162 -16.01 -20.52 22.15
N GLU A 163 -15.68 -19.67 21.18
CA GLU A 163 -16.52 -18.53 20.80
C GLU A 163 -17.33 -18.82 19.52
N ASP A 164 -18.66 -18.66 19.64
CA ASP A 164 -19.68 -18.87 18.61
C ASP A 164 -19.19 -18.57 17.18
N GLU A 165 -19.24 -19.57 16.30
CA GLU A 165 -18.84 -19.48 14.88
C GLU A 165 -19.50 -18.22 14.27
N PRO A 166 -18.75 -17.15 13.94
CA PRO A 166 -19.37 -15.86 13.62
C PRO A 166 -20.20 -16.01 12.35
N GLU A 167 -21.51 -15.75 12.46
CA GLU A 167 -22.50 -15.83 11.37
C GLU A 167 -22.18 -14.90 10.17
N ASP A 168 -21.11 -14.07 10.22
CA ASP A 168 -20.78 -13.01 9.25
C ASP A 168 -19.51 -13.27 8.41
N TRP A 169 -18.95 -14.48 8.38
CA TRP A 169 -17.68 -14.73 7.66
C TRP A 169 -17.80 -14.53 6.13
N GLU A 170 -18.95 -14.86 5.52
CA GLU A 170 -19.18 -14.65 4.08
C GLU A 170 -19.14 -13.16 3.75
N ASP A 171 -19.75 -12.36 4.61
CA ASP A 171 -19.83 -10.91 4.52
C ASP A 171 -18.46 -10.27 4.71
N GLN A 172 -17.66 -10.74 5.67
CA GLN A 172 -16.27 -10.30 5.84
C GLN A 172 -15.42 -10.60 4.60
N ILE A 173 -15.57 -11.77 3.98
CA ILE A 173 -14.89 -12.11 2.73
C ILE A 173 -15.34 -11.20 1.60
N MET A 174 -16.63 -10.93 1.47
CA MET A 174 -17.16 -10.04 0.44
C MET A 174 -16.67 -8.60 0.63
N ARG A 175 -16.57 -8.12 1.88
CA ARG A 175 -15.96 -6.82 2.22
C ARG A 175 -14.48 -6.79 1.82
N ARG A 176 -13.70 -7.81 2.17
CA ARG A 176 -12.27 -7.93 1.78
C ARG A 176 -12.10 -7.96 0.27
N ARG A 177 -12.90 -8.74 -0.45
CA ARG A 177 -12.86 -8.80 -1.92
C ARG A 177 -13.17 -7.46 -2.57
N ARG A 178 -14.22 -6.77 -2.11
CA ARG A 178 -14.55 -5.43 -2.60
C ARG A 178 -13.41 -4.45 -2.33
N SER A 179 -12.80 -4.50 -1.15
CA SER A 179 -11.63 -3.68 -0.80
C SER A 179 -10.43 -3.96 -1.71
N ASN A 180 -10.14 -5.24 -1.97
CA ASN A 180 -9.04 -5.65 -2.84
C ASN A 180 -9.26 -5.21 -4.30
N VAL A 181 -10.49 -5.32 -4.81
CA VAL A 181 -10.84 -4.80 -6.14
C VAL A 181 -10.60 -3.29 -6.17
N LYS A 182 -11.14 -2.53 -5.22
CA LYS A 182 -10.93 -1.07 -5.14
C LYS A 182 -9.46 -0.67 -5.07
N MET A 183 -8.67 -1.36 -4.25
CA MET A 183 -7.23 -1.11 -4.14
C MET A 183 -6.54 -1.33 -5.49
N ARG A 184 -6.78 -2.48 -6.14
CA ARG A 184 -6.20 -2.79 -7.47
C ARG A 184 -6.62 -1.76 -8.52
N GLN A 185 -7.86 -1.27 -8.48
CA GLN A 185 -8.33 -0.19 -9.35
C GLN A 185 -7.50 1.07 -9.18
N VAL A 186 -7.34 1.54 -7.93
CA VAL A 186 -6.53 2.73 -7.63
C VAL A 186 -5.10 2.55 -8.14
N PHE A 187 -4.45 1.41 -7.86
CA PHE A 187 -3.08 1.16 -8.33
C PHE A 187 -2.95 1.22 -9.85
N CYS A 188 -3.81 0.53 -10.59
CA CYS A 188 -3.74 0.51 -12.06
C CYS A 188 -4.08 1.87 -12.67
N ILE A 189 -5.09 2.56 -12.15
CA ILE A 189 -5.46 3.89 -12.65
C ILE A 189 -4.37 4.91 -12.32
N SER A 190 -3.79 4.90 -11.11
CA SER A 190 -2.68 5.78 -10.75
C SER A 190 -1.42 5.51 -11.60
N ALA A 191 -1.15 4.27 -11.98
CA ALA A 191 -0.08 3.95 -12.93
C ALA A 191 -0.35 4.57 -14.31
N LEU A 192 -1.57 4.44 -14.85
CA LEU A 192 -1.98 5.07 -16.11
C LEU A 192 -1.95 6.61 -16.03
N MET A 193 -2.36 7.18 -14.90
CA MET A 193 -2.30 8.63 -14.69
C MET A 193 -0.86 9.14 -14.75
N ASN A 194 0.08 8.40 -14.16
CA ASN A 194 1.50 8.76 -14.15
C ASN A 194 2.15 8.61 -15.54
N THR A 195 1.72 7.66 -16.37
CA THR A 195 2.23 7.54 -17.76
C THR A 195 1.74 8.68 -18.66
N ILE A 196 0.51 9.18 -18.45
CA ILE A 196 -0.06 10.31 -19.18
C ILE A 196 0.53 11.63 -18.68
N ASN A 197 0.67 11.77 -17.37
CA ASN A 197 1.21 12.96 -16.74
C ASN A 197 2.11 12.56 -15.58
N ASN A 198 3.43 12.68 -15.76
CA ASN A 198 4.43 12.32 -14.76
C ASN A 198 4.35 13.13 -13.45
N ARG A 199 3.53 14.19 -13.42
CA ARG A 199 3.22 14.94 -12.20
C ARG A 199 2.13 14.28 -11.37
N CYS A 200 1.31 13.39 -11.94
CA CYS A 200 0.27 12.62 -11.24
C CYS A 200 0.88 11.42 -10.51
N ASN A 201 1.75 11.71 -9.55
CA ASN A 201 2.60 10.75 -8.87
C ASN A 201 2.31 10.68 -7.36
N ALA A 202 1.12 11.08 -6.90
CA ALA A 202 0.76 11.09 -5.48
C ALA A 202 0.90 9.70 -4.83
N LEU A 203 0.27 8.67 -5.39
CA LEU A 203 0.37 7.29 -4.89
C LEU A 203 1.83 6.79 -4.97
N GLN A 204 2.50 7.03 -6.09
CA GLN A 204 3.90 6.63 -6.31
C GLN A 204 4.86 7.28 -5.31
N SER A 205 4.59 8.52 -4.91
CA SER A 205 5.41 9.23 -3.95
C SER A 205 5.23 8.68 -2.54
N VAL A 206 3.99 8.37 -2.15
CA VAL A 206 3.69 7.71 -0.87
C VAL A 206 4.30 6.32 -0.81
N ASN A 207 4.17 5.53 -1.87
CA ASN A 207 4.84 4.23 -1.98
C ASN A 207 6.35 4.36 -1.90
N GLY A 208 6.94 5.37 -2.56
CA GLY A 208 8.38 5.61 -2.51
C GLY A 208 8.88 5.92 -1.10
N VAL A 209 8.15 6.77 -0.35
CA VAL A 209 8.43 7.07 1.06
C VAL A 209 8.23 5.83 1.93
N TYR A 210 7.17 5.04 1.70
CA TYR A 210 6.91 3.79 2.42
C TYR A 210 8.02 2.76 2.23
N LEU A 211 8.47 2.53 0.99
CA LEU A 211 9.57 1.60 0.70
C LEU A 211 10.86 2.02 1.40
N HIS A 212 11.16 3.31 1.42
CA HIS A 212 12.31 3.81 2.17
C HIS A 212 12.11 3.62 3.68
N ALA A 213 10.91 3.92 4.19
CA ALA A 213 10.51 3.72 5.57
C ALA A 213 10.37 2.25 5.98
N ALA A 214 10.49 1.30 5.05
CA ALA A 214 10.54 -0.13 5.32
C ALA A 214 11.97 -0.70 5.18
N SER A 215 12.97 0.17 4.98
CA SER A 215 14.34 -0.23 4.63
C SER A 215 14.38 -1.22 3.47
N ALA A 216 13.47 -1.08 2.49
CA ALA A 216 13.43 -1.97 1.33
C ALA A 216 14.75 -1.86 0.56
N PRO A 217 15.34 -2.98 0.08
CA PRO A 217 16.58 -2.94 -0.70
C PRO A 217 16.45 -2.03 -1.93
N ASP A 218 17.52 -1.32 -2.29
CA ASP A 218 17.53 -0.40 -3.44
C ASP A 218 17.04 -1.07 -4.74
N ARG A 219 17.33 -2.36 -4.93
CA ARG A 219 16.86 -3.14 -6.08
C ARG A 219 15.33 -3.23 -6.15
N VAL A 220 14.66 -3.38 -5.00
CA VAL A 220 13.19 -3.40 -4.91
C VAL A 220 12.64 -2.02 -5.23
N HIS A 221 13.24 -0.97 -4.68
CA HIS A 221 12.84 0.41 -4.94
C HIS A 221 12.99 0.78 -6.42
N GLU A 222 14.11 0.41 -7.03
CA GLU A 222 14.39 0.60 -8.46
C GLU A 222 13.39 -0.17 -9.34
N LEU A 223 13.06 -1.43 -8.99
CA LEU A 223 12.05 -2.21 -9.70
C LEU A 223 10.68 -1.51 -9.65
N PHE A 224 10.22 -1.09 -8.47
CA PHE A 224 8.95 -0.38 -8.32
C PHE A 224 8.93 0.95 -9.08
N SER A 225 10.06 1.66 -9.11
CA SER A 225 10.19 2.88 -9.90
C SER A 225 10.11 2.62 -11.40
N LYS A 226 10.75 1.55 -11.90
CA LYS A 226 10.71 1.15 -13.32
C LYS A 226 9.32 0.69 -13.77
N VAL A 227 8.54 0.03 -12.90
CA VAL A 227 7.15 -0.36 -13.18
C VAL A 227 6.20 0.84 -13.12
N GLY A 228 6.62 1.96 -12.51
CA GLY A 228 5.77 3.15 -12.33
C GLY A 228 4.86 3.09 -11.10
N LEU A 229 5.19 2.24 -10.13
CA LEU A 229 4.48 2.10 -8.85
C LEU A 229 5.11 2.96 -7.73
N SER A 230 6.33 3.45 -7.93
CA SER A 230 7.05 4.34 -7.02
C SER A 230 7.77 5.46 -7.79
N ILE A 231 8.06 6.57 -7.12
CA ILE A 231 9.06 7.54 -7.59
C ILE A 231 10.48 6.95 -7.47
N SER A 232 11.45 7.57 -8.14
CA SER A 232 12.85 7.13 -8.06
C SER A 232 13.44 7.29 -6.66
N ILE A 233 14.41 6.44 -6.30
CA ILE A 233 15.16 6.50 -5.02
C ILE A 233 15.67 7.93 -4.76
N GLN A 234 16.24 8.59 -5.76
CA GLN A 234 16.72 9.96 -5.62
C GLN A 234 15.59 10.94 -5.28
N SER A 235 14.42 10.79 -5.90
CA SER A 235 13.25 11.63 -5.62
C SER A 235 12.73 11.40 -4.22
N THR A 236 12.69 10.15 -3.76
CA THR A 236 12.36 9.78 -2.38
C THR A 236 13.33 10.41 -1.39
N ASN A 237 14.64 10.29 -1.62
CA ASN A 237 15.67 10.89 -0.77
C ASN A 237 15.53 12.41 -0.71
N ASN A 238 15.25 13.06 -1.84
CA ASN A 238 14.99 14.50 -1.89
C ASN A 238 13.75 14.90 -1.08
N ALA A 239 12.65 14.14 -1.20
CA ALA A 239 11.43 14.36 -0.43
C ALA A 239 11.69 14.22 1.07
N ILE A 240 12.41 13.18 1.49
CA ILE A 240 12.77 12.96 2.90
C ILE A 240 13.67 14.08 3.43
N GLN A 241 14.68 14.51 2.67
CA GLN A 241 15.52 15.64 3.06
C GLN A 241 14.71 16.93 3.20
N TYR A 242 13.75 17.16 2.30
CA TYR A 242 12.87 18.33 2.36
C TYR A 242 11.94 18.29 3.58
N MET A 243 11.29 17.16 3.83
CA MET A 243 10.47 16.94 5.02
C MET A 243 11.31 17.11 6.29
N SER A 244 12.48 16.48 6.37
CA SER A 244 13.39 16.60 7.52
C SER A 244 13.79 18.05 7.81
N LYS A 245 14.17 18.82 6.77
CA LYS A 245 14.46 20.26 6.92
C LYS A 245 13.26 21.04 7.44
N THR A 246 12.06 20.72 6.97
CA THR A 246 10.81 21.36 7.39
C THR A 246 10.46 21.01 8.84
N THR A 247 10.56 19.74 9.23
CA THR A 247 10.34 19.27 10.61
C THR A 247 11.35 19.89 11.57
N ILE A 248 12.63 20.01 11.19
CA ILE A 248 13.64 20.71 12.02
C ILE A 248 13.27 22.19 12.21
N LYS A 249 12.80 22.88 11.17
CA LYS A 249 12.35 24.27 11.30
C LYS A 249 11.14 24.39 12.23
N LYS A 250 10.16 23.50 12.11
CA LYS A 250 8.98 23.44 12.99
C LYS A 250 9.38 23.15 14.43
N ALA A 251 10.26 22.17 14.67
CA ALA A 251 10.77 21.84 16.00
C ALA A 251 11.55 23.00 16.64
N LYS A 252 12.37 23.73 15.86
CA LYS A 252 13.04 24.95 16.34
C LYS A 252 12.05 26.05 16.70
N ALA A 253 11.04 26.29 15.86
CA ALA A 253 10.00 27.28 16.15
C ALA A 253 9.21 26.91 17.42
N LEU A 254 8.87 25.64 17.59
CA LEU A 254 8.21 25.10 18.78
C LEU A 254 9.08 25.29 20.03
N GLY A 255 10.37 24.93 19.96
CA GLY A 255 11.31 25.13 21.07
C GLY A 255 11.50 26.60 21.45
N LEU A 256 11.58 27.51 20.47
CA LEU A 256 11.68 28.96 20.71
C LEU A 256 10.39 29.56 21.28
N SER A 257 9.23 28.94 21.04
CA SER A 257 7.97 29.35 21.67
C SER A 257 7.87 28.99 23.15
N PHE A 258 8.81 28.20 23.68
CA PHE A 258 8.79 27.65 25.05
C PHE A 258 7.52 26.85 25.40
N LEU A 259 6.69 26.48 24.41
CA LEU A 259 5.48 25.67 24.61
C LEU A 259 5.77 24.17 24.71
N SER A 260 6.98 23.74 24.34
CA SER A 260 7.42 22.36 24.43
C SER A 260 8.78 22.28 25.11
N SER A 261 8.95 21.35 26.05
CA SER A 261 10.29 20.97 26.52
C SER A 261 10.65 19.61 25.93
N TYR A 262 11.82 19.51 25.31
CA TYR A 262 12.37 18.23 24.90
C TYR A 262 13.21 17.68 26.05
N ALA A 263 12.78 16.57 26.63
CA ALA A 263 13.64 15.80 27.53
C ALA A 263 14.44 14.83 26.65
N PHE A 264 15.75 15.04 26.55
CA PHE A 264 16.64 14.04 25.99
C PHE A 264 16.76 12.91 27.02
N ASP A 265 15.98 11.86 26.83
CA ASP A 265 16.17 10.63 27.58
C ASP A 265 17.36 9.88 26.96
N ASN A 266 18.45 9.78 27.71
CA ASN A 266 19.57 8.95 27.31
C ASN A 266 19.20 7.49 27.58
N LEU A 267 18.27 6.95 26.78
CA LEU A 267 17.96 5.52 26.77
C LEU A 267 19.22 4.78 26.30
N ASP A 268 20.06 4.38 27.27
CA ASP A 268 21.08 3.36 27.10
C ASP A 268 20.34 2.04 26.87
N ILE A 269 20.00 1.74 25.62
CA ILE A 269 19.50 0.43 25.22
C ILE A 269 20.69 -0.52 25.35
N GLY A 270 20.88 -1.06 26.55
CA GLY A 270 21.76 -2.19 26.79
C GLY A 270 21.22 -3.38 26.01
N GLN A 271 21.61 -3.51 24.75
CA GLN A 271 21.38 -4.74 23.99
C GLN A 271 22.11 -5.85 24.74
N ALA A 272 21.35 -6.67 25.46
CA ALA A 272 21.88 -7.88 26.06
C ALA A 272 22.45 -8.71 24.91
N LYS A 273 23.79 -8.79 24.86
CA LYS A 273 24.47 -9.64 23.88
C LYS A 273 24.02 -11.07 24.12
N GLY A 274 23.12 -11.57 23.26
CA GLY A 274 22.81 -12.99 23.18
C GLY A 274 24.11 -13.72 22.86
N THR A 275 24.61 -14.47 23.85
CA THR A 275 25.88 -15.22 23.87
C THR A 275 27.17 -14.40 23.69
N PRO A 276 28.08 -14.39 24.68
CA PRO A 276 29.41 -13.82 24.51
C PRO A 276 30.22 -14.68 23.55
N THR A 277 30.37 -14.25 22.30
CA THR A 277 31.41 -14.79 21.42
C THR A 277 32.75 -14.19 21.87
N ILE A 278 33.77 -15.04 22.01
CA ILE A 278 35.01 -14.74 22.75
C ILE A 278 35.90 -13.68 22.10
N ASP A 279 35.59 -13.28 20.85
CA ASP A 279 36.35 -12.31 20.08
C ASP A 279 35.47 -11.15 19.61
N SER A 280 35.51 -10.00 20.31
CA SER A 280 35.36 -8.68 19.67
C SER A 280 35.48 -7.53 20.69
N THR A 281 36.46 -6.68 20.43
CA THR A 281 36.69 -5.36 21.02
C THR A 281 35.42 -4.50 21.00
N SER A 282 35.10 -3.93 22.16
CA SER A 282 33.84 -3.25 22.44
C SER A 282 33.70 -1.90 21.73
N ALA A 283 33.18 -1.89 20.50
CA ALA A 283 32.60 -0.70 19.92
C ALA A 283 31.20 -0.46 20.52
N ARG A 284 31.09 0.44 21.50
CA ARG A 284 29.80 0.92 22.01
C ARG A 284 29.13 1.78 20.92
N ILE A 285 27.96 1.36 20.46
CA ILE A 285 27.09 2.18 19.61
C ILE A 285 26.13 2.90 20.55
N SER A 286 26.28 4.22 20.69
CA SER A 286 25.26 5.06 21.33
C SER A 286 24.32 5.59 20.25
N SER A 287 23.03 5.26 20.35
CA SER A 287 21.98 5.91 19.56
C SER A 287 21.15 6.78 20.50
N SER A 288 21.21 8.10 20.33
CA SER A 288 20.36 9.02 21.10
C SER A 288 18.96 9.06 20.48
N GLU A 289 17.96 8.49 21.16
CA GLU A 289 16.55 8.69 20.84
C GLU A 289 16.00 9.88 21.64
N GLY A 290 15.36 10.84 20.97
CA GLY A 290 14.79 12.02 21.63
C GLY A 290 13.28 11.90 21.68
N MET A 291 12.74 11.68 22.89
CA MET A 291 11.30 11.65 23.17
C MET A 291 10.79 13.06 23.46
N SER A 292 9.66 13.45 22.87
CA SER A 292 9.05 14.78 23.06
C SER A 292 7.87 14.67 24.03
N MET A 293 7.98 15.28 25.21
CA MET A 293 6.86 15.39 26.16
C MET A 293 6.21 16.77 26.07
N SER A 294 4.89 16.82 25.90
CA SER A 294 4.13 18.07 26.03
C SER A 294 3.94 18.40 27.52
N VAL A 295 4.40 19.57 27.96
CA VAL A 295 4.46 19.94 29.39
C VAL A 295 3.18 20.64 29.88
N PHE A 296 2.24 21.00 28.99
CA PHE A 296 1.01 21.66 29.40
C PHE A 296 -0.14 20.67 29.64
N GLY A 297 -0.46 20.49 30.93
CA GLY A 297 -1.64 19.75 31.38
C GLY A 297 -2.93 20.44 30.91
N GLY A 298 -3.80 19.65 30.27
CA GLY A 298 -5.18 20.07 30.03
C GLY A 298 -5.65 20.08 28.58
N SER A 299 -5.25 19.14 27.73
CA SER A 299 -6.12 18.56 26.69
C SER A 299 -5.39 17.40 26.01
N SER A 300 -6.08 16.27 25.90
CA SER A 300 -5.60 15.05 25.24
C SER A 300 -5.31 15.33 23.76
N MET A 301 -4.06 15.67 23.43
CA MET A 301 -3.57 15.55 22.07
C MET A 301 -3.25 14.07 21.82
N ARG A 302 -4.03 13.43 20.95
CA ARG A 302 -3.80 12.06 20.48
C ARG A 302 -2.35 11.88 20.04
N SER A 303 -1.71 10.89 20.65
CA SER A 303 -0.33 10.40 20.46
C SER A 303 -0.04 9.79 19.08
N GLU A 304 -0.78 10.17 18.03
CA GLU A 304 -0.67 9.55 16.69
C GLU A 304 0.39 10.24 15.80
N ARG A 305 0.89 11.42 16.17
CA ARG A 305 1.83 12.20 15.32
C ARG A 305 3.32 11.94 15.54
N VAL A 306 3.72 11.10 16.49
CA VAL A 306 5.16 10.84 16.78
C VAL A 306 5.70 9.62 16.02
N MET A 307 4.81 8.76 15.51
CA MET A 307 5.18 7.51 14.83
C MET A 307 6.06 7.71 13.59
N PHE A 308 5.84 8.78 12.81
CA PHE A 308 6.61 8.99 11.58
C PHE A 308 8.04 9.48 11.88
N VAL A 309 8.19 10.40 12.83
CA VAL A 309 9.51 10.89 13.23
C VAL A 309 10.34 9.79 13.90
N ASP A 310 9.71 8.93 14.70
CA ASP A 310 10.40 7.84 15.39
C ASP A 310 10.72 6.65 14.46
N LEU A 311 9.84 6.31 13.50
CA LEU A 311 10.12 5.31 12.46
C LEU A 311 11.32 5.72 11.58
N PHE A 312 11.43 7.01 11.22
CA PHE A 312 12.57 7.52 10.45
C PHE A 312 13.86 7.69 11.27
N LYS A 313 13.76 8.03 12.57
CA LYS A 313 14.93 8.09 13.47
C LYS A 313 15.50 6.69 13.74
N PHE A 314 14.64 5.70 13.98
CA PHE A 314 15.00 4.31 14.20
C PHE A 314 15.76 3.74 12.99
N GLN A 315 15.31 4.04 11.76
CA GLN A 315 15.99 3.58 10.55
C GLN A 315 17.30 4.29 10.24
N ARG A 316 17.43 5.59 10.56
CA ARG A 316 18.69 6.30 10.42
C ARG A 316 19.79 5.72 11.33
N ALA A 317 19.43 5.26 12.52
CA ALA A 317 20.37 4.56 13.42
C ALA A 317 20.83 3.22 12.81
N HIS A 318 19.91 2.48 12.18
CA HIS A 318 20.21 1.20 11.52
C HIS A 318 21.09 1.37 10.25
N LEU A 319 20.84 2.39 9.44
CA LEU A 319 21.62 2.69 8.22
C LEU A 319 23.07 3.13 8.52
N VAL A 320 23.29 3.85 9.62
CA VAL A 320 24.65 4.22 10.08
C VAL A 320 25.42 2.99 10.60
N ALA A 321 24.72 2.02 11.18
CA ALA A 321 25.32 0.76 11.62
C ALA A 321 25.71 -0.15 10.42
N SER A 322 24.84 -0.29 9.41
CA SER A 322 25.10 -1.16 8.24
C SER A 322 26.20 -0.64 7.30
N ARG A 323 26.40 0.68 7.19
CA ARG A 323 27.41 1.28 6.28
C ARG A 323 28.86 1.13 6.75
N ARG A 324 29.10 0.71 8.01
CA ARG A 324 30.44 0.45 8.55
C ARG A 324 30.88 -1.01 8.45
N VAL A 325 29.95 -1.93 8.21
CA VAL A 325 30.27 -3.36 8.06
C VAL A 325 30.90 -3.64 6.69
N THR A 326 30.60 -2.84 5.66
CA THR A 326 31.08 -3.09 4.28
C THR A 326 32.38 -2.37 3.93
N HIS A 327 33.11 -1.78 4.89
CA HIS A 327 34.35 -1.04 4.61
C HIS A 327 35.59 -1.55 5.36
N ASN A 328 35.48 -2.71 6.03
CA ASN A 328 36.59 -3.31 6.78
C ASN A 328 37.20 -4.57 6.14
N ASP A 329 36.79 -4.94 4.92
CA ASP A 329 37.21 -6.21 4.30
C ASP A 329 38.26 -6.07 3.16
N ASP A 330 38.81 -4.87 2.90
CA ASP A 330 39.75 -4.64 1.77
C ASP A 330 41.19 -4.24 2.16
N GLU A 331 41.60 -4.41 3.42
CA GLU A 331 43.01 -4.22 3.82
C GLU A 331 43.58 -5.45 4.54
N SER A 332 43.72 -6.55 3.81
CA SER A 332 44.77 -7.51 4.13
C SER A 332 45.28 -8.23 2.89
N ASP A 333 46.59 -8.07 2.69
CA ASP A 333 47.52 -9.07 2.18
C ASP A 333 48.14 -8.78 0.82
N GLY A 334 49.47 -8.68 0.85
CA GLY A 334 50.32 -8.30 -0.27
C GLY A 334 51.72 -7.87 0.16
N GLY A 335 52.27 -8.55 1.17
CA GLY A 335 53.65 -8.39 1.60
C GLY A 335 54.66 -9.07 0.65
N ASP A 336 55.72 -8.32 0.37
CA ASP A 336 57.12 -8.73 0.19
C ASP A 336 57.47 -10.00 -0.61
N GLY A 337 58.04 -9.75 -1.80
CA GLY A 337 58.98 -10.63 -2.48
C GLY A 337 60.20 -9.83 -2.95
N LEU A 338 61.22 -9.71 -2.09
CA LEU A 338 62.49 -9.02 -2.34
C LEU A 338 63.50 -9.89 -3.13
N LYS A 339 64.08 -9.25 -4.17
CA LYS A 339 65.48 -9.35 -4.68
C LYS A 339 65.88 -10.58 -5.52
N PRO A 340 67.05 -10.51 -6.20
CA PRO A 340 67.53 -9.50 -7.15
C PRO A 340 67.94 -10.10 -8.51
#